data_AF-A0ABD5SGK6-F1
#
_entry.id   AF-A0ABD5SGK6-F1
#
_cell.length_a   1.000
_cell.length_b   1.000
_cell.length_c   1.000
_cell.angle_alpha   90.00
_cell.angle_beta   90.00
_cell.angle_gamma   90.00
#
_symmetry.space_group_name_H-M   'P 1'
#
loop_
_entity.id
_entity.type
_entity.pdbx_description
1 polymer ?
#
loop_
_entity_poly.entity_id
_entity_poly.type
_entity_poly.pdbx_seq_one_letter_code
_entity_poly.pdbx_strand_id
1 'polypeptide(L)' 'MAKSESSQSTDQRQLLAMLEGRSCQYCPDGELERGTYKDNRAIVCDSCGTPRVQVWSAPLD' A
#
# COMPACT_ATOMS: atom_id res chain seq x y z
N MET A 1 26.52 10.01 3.69
CA MET A 1 25.20 10.24 3.08
C MET A 1 24.36 8.99 3.34
N ALA A 2 23.48 8.99 4.35
CA ALA A 2 22.63 7.84 4.69
C ALA A 2 21.49 8.32 5.60
N LYS A 3 20.39 8.83 5.02
CA LYS A 3 19.17 9.09 5.81
C LYS A 3 17.87 9.17 5.00
N SER A 4 17.93 9.39 3.71
CA SER A 4 16.72 9.64 2.91
C SER A 4 15.92 8.36 2.62
N GLU A 5 16.61 7.26 2.31
CA GLU A 5 15.99 6.00 1.88
C GLU A 5 15.26 5.25 2.99
N SER A 6 15.84 5.27 4.20
CA SER A 6 15.26 4.64 5.39
C SER A 6 13.97 5.35 5.82
N SER A 7 13.89 6.65 5.57
CA SER A 7 12.72 7.47 5.89
C SER A 7 11.57 7.19 4.94
N GLN A 8 11.82 7.14 3.62
CA GLN A 8 10.79 6.87 2.61
C GLN A 8 10.16 5.48 2.75
N SER A 9 10.97 4.45 3.00
CA SER A 9 10.48 3.09 3.20
C SER A 9 9.71 2.90 4.51
N THR A 10 9.95 3.73 5.52
CA THR A 10 9.19 3.75 6.77
C THR A 10 7.85 4.46 6.58
N ASP A 11 7.85 5.61 5.90
CA ASP A 11 6.65 6.37 5.58
C ASP A 11 5.67 5.55 4.71
N GLN A 12 6.20 4.84 3.69
CA GLN A 12 5.40 3.91 2.86
C GLN A 12 4.78 2.79 3.69
N ARG A 13 5.52 2.18 4.62
CA ARG A 13 4.98 1.12 5.49
C ARG A 13 3.88 1.66 6.41
N GLN A 14 4.07 2.87 6.94
CA GLN A 14 3.08 3.51 7.80
C GLN A 14 1.80 3.89 7.03
N LEU A 15 1.94 4.39 5.80
CA LEU A 15 0.81 4.66 4.89
C LEU A 15 -0.01 3.40 4.63
N LEU A 16 0.64 2.28 4.30
CA LEU A 16 -0.05 1.00 4.08
C LEU A 16 -0.74 0.53 5.38
N ALA A 17 -0.06 0.62 6.53
CA ALA A 17 -0.63 0.24 7.82
C ALA A 17 -1.85 1.08 8.24
N MET A 18 -1.90 2.37 7.87
CA MET A 18 -3.05 3.24 8.18
C MET A 18 -4.32 2.91 7.38
N LEU A 19 -4.16 2.25 6.24
CA LEU A 19 -5.24 1.94 5.29
C LEU A 19 -5.71 0.49 5.39
N GLU A 20 -4.87 -0.41 5.91
CA GLU A 20 -5.22 -1.79 6.21
C GLU A 20 -6.37 -1.89 7.21
N GLY A 21 -7.29 -2.84 6.98
CA GLY A 21 -8.48 -3.07 7.80
C GLY A 21 -9.59 -2.04 7.62
N ARG A 22 -9.47 -1.11 6.66
CA ARG A 22 -10.56 -0.17 6.33
C ARG A 22 -11.52 -0.80 5.32
N SER A 23 -12.78 -0.39 5.36
CA SER A 23 -13.78 -0.80 4.37
C SER A 23 -13.42 -0.28 2.97
N CYS A 24 -13.65 -1.10 1.95
CA CYS A 24 -13.52 -0.69 0.57
C CYS A 24 -14.56 0.38 0.21
N GLN A 25 -14.15 1.38 -0.57
CA GLN A 25 -15.07 2.42 -1.03
C GLN A 25 -15.81 2.05 -2.33
N TYR A 26 -15.37 0.98 -3.01
CA TYR A 26 -15.90 0.55 -4.31
C TYR A 26 -16.91 -0.59 -4.16
N CYS A 27 -16.82 -1.38 -3.09
CA CYS A 27 -17.76 -2.45 -2.77
C CYS A 27 -18.10 -2.43 -1.27
N PRO A 28 -19.33 -2.80 -0.89
CA PRO A 28 -19.76 -2.75 0.51
C PRO A 28 -19.24 -3.92 1.37
N ASP A 29 -18.85 -5.02 0.73
CA ASP A 29 -18.50 -6.28 1.41
C ASP A 29 -17.00 -6.53 1.58
N GLY A 30 -16.15 -5.60 1.11
CA GLY A 30 -14.71 -5.80 1.05
C GLY A 30 -13.94 -4.96 2.05
N GLU A 31 -12.83 -5.51 2.54
CA GLU A 31 -11.87 -4.82 3.40
C GLU A 31 -10.53 -4.64 2.68
N LEU A 32 -9.84 -3.58 3.04
CA LEU A 32 -8.55 -3.23 2.50
C LEU A 32 -7.45 -4.01 3.21
N GLU A 33 -6.73 -4.84 2.47
CA GLU A 33 -5.59 -5.61 2.99
C GLU A 33 -4.28 -5.25 2.28
N ARG A 34 -3.15 -5.59 2.91
CA ARG A 34 -1.84 -5.44 2.28
C ARG A 34 -1.65 -6.51 1.21
N GLY A 35 -1.46 -6.07 -0.01
CA GLY A 35 -1.18 -6.94 -1.14
C GLY A 35 -0.10 -6.38 -2.05
N THR A 36 -0.07 -6.94 -3.25
CA THR A 36 0.82 -6.49 -4.31
C THR A 36 -0.02 -6.22 -5.54
N TYR A 37 0.17 -5.05 -6.15
CA TYR A 37 -0.48 -4.69 -7.40
C TYR A 37 0.61 -4.31 -8.41
N LYS A 38 0.65 -5.03 -9.54
CA LYS A 38 1.68 -4.86 -10.59
C LYS A 38 3.09 -4.80 -9.99
N ASP A 39 3.47 -5.83 -9.24
CA ASP A 39 4.79 -6.01 -8.60
C ASP A 39 5.19 -4.95 -7.56
N ASN A 40 4.28 -4.04 -7.20
CA ASN A 40 4.51 -3.04 -6.17
C ASN A 40 3.61 -3.32 -4.97
N ARG A 41 4.10 -2.97 -3.78
CA ARG A 41 3.29 -3.06 -2.55
C ARG A 41 2.10 -2.13 -2.65
N ALA A 42 0.94 -2.64 -2.26
CA ALA A 42 -0.31 -1.94 -2.39
C ALA A 42 -1.26 -2.31 -1.24
N ILE A 43 -2.27 -1.47 -1.07
CA ILE A 43 -3.47 -1.82 -0.33
C ILE A 43 -4.53 -2.19 -1.35
N VAL A 44 -5.04 -3.42 -1.27
CA VAL A 44 -5.96 -4.00 -2.23
C VAL A 44 -7.19 -4.50 -1.47
N CYS A 45 -8.37 -4.33 -2.06
CA CYS A 45 -9.58 -4.92 -1.51
C CYS A 45 -9.55 -6.44 -1.66
N ASP A 46 -9.80 -7.17 -0.58
CA ASP A 46 -9.86 -8.64 -0.54
C ASP A 46 -11.01 -9.21 -1.39
N SER A 47 -12.13 -8.49 -1.47
CA SER A 47 -13.35 -8.94 -2.12
C SER A 47 -13.39 -8.61 -3.62
N CYS A 48 -13.02 -7.38 -4.01
CA CYS A 48 -13.13 -6.93 -5.40
C CYS A 48 -11.79 -6.74 -6.12
N GLY A 49 -10.66 -6.92 -5.41
CA GLY A 49 -9.32 -6.78 -5.98
C GLY A 49 -8.93 -5.35 -6.37
N THR A 50 -9.76 -4.36 -6.03
CA THR A 50 -9.49 -2.96 -6.41
C THR A 50 -8.35 -2.39 -5.57
N PRO A 51 -7.26 -1.91 -6.18
CA PRO A 51 -6.17 -1.27 -5.44
C PRO A 51 -6.61 0.11 -4.96
N ARG A 52 -6.40 0.39 -3.67
CA ARG A 52 -6.64 1.70 -3.06
C ARG A 52 -5.44 2.62 -3.17
N VAL A 53 -4.26 2.07 -2.89
CA VAL A 53 -2.99 2.78 -2.84
C VAL A 53 -1.91 1.81 -3.29
N GLN A 54 -0.95 2.32 -4.05
CA GLN A 54 0.24 1.60 -4.48
C GLN A 54 1.44 2.46 -4.13
N VAL A 55 2.49 1.84 -3.58
CA VAL A 55 3.74 2.53 -3.27
C VAL A 55 4.84 2.03 -4.18
N TRP A 56 5.54 2.96 -4.81
CA TRP A 56 6.70 2.69 -5.64
C TRP A 56 7.95 3.03 -4.84
N SER A 57 8.84 2.06 -4.71
CA SER A 57 10.19 2.31 -4.23
C SER A 57 11.01 2.66 -5.48
N ALA A 58 11.44 3.92 -5.61
CA ALA A 58 12.37 4.27 -6.67
C ALA A 58 13.64 3.43 -6.48
N PRO A 59 14.14 2.73 -7.51
CA PRO A 59 15.46 2.13 -7.41
C PRO A 59 16.46 3.26 -7.15
N LEU A 60 17.30 3.07 -6.15
CA LEU A 60 18.45 3.93 -5.94
C LEU A 60 19.45 3.64 -7.04
N ASP A 61 19.59 4.61 -7.93
CA ASP A 61 20.70 4.67 -8.89
C ASP A 61 21.97 5.16 -8.18
#